data_AF-A0A957SR94-F1
#
_entry.id   AF-A0A957SR94-F1
#
_cell.length_a   1.000
_cell.length_b   1.000
_cell.length_c   1.000
_cell.angle_alpha   90.00
_cell.angle_beta   90.00
_cell.angle_gamma   90.00
#
_symmetry.space_group_name_H-M   'P 1'
#
loop_
_entity.id
_entity.type
_entity.pdbx_description
1 polymer ?
#
loop_
_entity_poly.entity_id
_entity_poly.type
_entity_poly.pdbx_seq_one_letter_code
_entity_poly.pdbx_strand_id
1 'polypeptide(L)'
;QIHEDVYTSWQELNSTEQYCTLLEAWLLRAAPELIGGHTIFGYNRVLNDWRDLFERIPDEGVHFEDSSRDERDLNYFPGYHNLALLELFGFVEIETADVIEGKGWRFSTICRTELGDAILPLLLLKIFGDPDSDDEPIIANDNPYQIGLLQPVLQPYFTAWQKNLVIPHLGFRSGLFVYKVTLFKDVWRRIIIPAKQSLEALAYLILQAFEFDDDHLYRFIYTNHFGAEQNINHPFLEEPESTNEVQVGAIPLALGGIMLFNYDFGDNWIFELLLERIEEPAGGQKAAIIESVGKAPEQYPTYAEDEEFVW
;
A
#
# COMPACT_ATOMS: atom_id res chain seq x y z
N GLN A 1 10.84 -6.81 7.31
CA GLN A 1 10.93 -8.17 7.91
C GLN A 1 9.77 -8.98 7.37
N ILE A 2 9.99 -10.20 6.89
CA ILE A 2 8.91 -11.05 6.35
C ILE A 2 8.09 -11.60 7.53
N HIS A 3 6.76 -11.54 7.45
CA HIS A 3 5.88 -12.08 8.49
C HIS A 3 5.93 -13.62 8.48
N GLU A 4 6.25 -14.24 9.62
CA GLU A 4 6.51 -15.69 9.71
C GLU A 4 5.30 -16.54 9.30
N ASP A 5 4.09 -16.15 9.72
CA ASP A 5 2.87 -16.87 9.34
C ASP A 5 2.59 -16.82 7.84
N VAL A 6 2.81 -15.67 7.20
CA VAL A 6 2.63 -15.52 5.74
C VAL A 6 3.69 -16.32 4.99
N TYR A 7 4.93 -16.30 5.47
CA TYR A 7 6.00 -17.11 4.90
C TYR A 7 5.66 -18.60 5.00
N THR A 8 5.18 -19.06 6.17
CA THR A 8 4.77 -20.45 6.37
C THR A 8 3.62 -20.82 5.42
N SER A 9 2.58 -19.99 5.35
CA SER A 9 1.47 -20.21 4.41
C SER A 9 1.95 -20.28 2.96
N TRP A 10 2.89 -19.41 2.55
CA TRP A 10 3.47 -19.42 1.22
C TRP A 10 4.24 -20.71 0.89
N GLN A 11 4.96 -21.28 1.87
CA GLN A 11 5.70 -22.54 1.68
C GLN A 11 4.77 -23.77 1.52
N GLU A 12 3.53 -23.68 1.99
CA GLU A 12 2.53 -24.77 1.85
C GLU A 12 1.81 -24.77 0.50
N LEU A 13 1.96 -23.71 -0.29
CA LEU A 13 1.36 -23.58 -1.62
C LEU A 13 2.17 -24.35 -2.67
N ASN A 14 1.47 -25.02 -3.58
CA ASN A 14 2.10 -25.60 -4.77
C ASN A 14 2.43 -24.49 -5.81
N SER A 15 3.20 -24.84 -6.84
CA SER A 15 3.64 -23.87 -7.84
C SER A 15 2.50 -23.17 -8.59
N THR A 16 1.38 -23.84 -8.85
CA THR A 16 0.19 -23.21 -9.45
C THR A 16 -0.47 -22.23 -8.48
N GLU A 17 -0.60 -22.61 -7.21
CA GLU A 17 -1.16 -21.74 -6.17
C GLU A 17 -0.29 -20.49 -5.94
N GLN A 18 1.04 -20.65 -5.95
CA GLN A 18 1.99 -19.54 -5.87
C GLN A 18 1.87 -18.61 -7.09
N TYR A 19 1.85 -19.18 -8.30
CA TYR A 19 1.66 -18.43 -9.54
C TYR A 19 0.36 -17.60 -9.50
N CYS A 20 -0.76 -18.24 -9.18
CA CYS A 20 -2.07 -17.59 -9.14
C CYS A 20 -2.18 -16.54 -8.03
N THR A 21 -1.57 -16.78 -6.87
CA THR A 21 -1.51 -15.80 -5.77
C THR A 21 -0.75 -14.54 -6.20
N LEU A 22 0.39 -14.69 -6.87
CA LEU A 22 1.16 -13.55 -7.37
C LEU A 22 0.43 -12.81 -8.49
N LEU A 23 -0.23 -13.54 -9.38
CA LEU A 23 -1.04 -12.96 -10.45
C LEU A 23 -2.16 -12.09 -9.87
N GLU A 24 -2.90 -12.61 -8.88
CA GLU A 24 -3.95 -11.86 -8.21
C GLU A 24 -3.40 -10.62 -7.49
N ALA A 25 -2.28 -10.76 -6.78
CA ALA A 25 -1.66 -9.63 -6.09
C ALA A 25 -1.24 -8.52 -7.09
N TRP A 26 -0.69 -8.89 -8.24
CA TRP A 26 -0.35 -7.92 -9.28
C TRP A 26 -1.59 -7.24 -9.87
N LEU A 27 -2.59 -8.01 -10.28
CA LEU A 27 -3.75 -7.45 -10.99
C LEU A 27 -4.68 -6.63 -10.10
N LEU A 28 -4.87 -7.06 -8.84
CA LEU A 28 -5.91 -6.49 -7.97
C LEU A 28 -5.36 -5.54 -6.90
N ARG A 29 -4.06 -5.59 -6.61
CA ARG A 29 -3.50 -4.90 -5.42
C ARG A 29 -2.21 -4.14 -5.68
N ALA A 30 -1.55 -4.34 -6.81
CA ALA A 30 -0.35 -3.58 -7.12
C ALA A 30 -0.74 -2.11 -7.31
N ALA A 31 -0.26 -1.26 -6.40
CA ALA A 31 -0.30 0.18 -6.57
C ALA A 31 1.01 0.61 -7.29
N PRO A 32 0.95 1.45 -8.34
CA PRO A 32 2.16 1.96 -9.01
C PRO A 32 3.18 2.57 -8.05
N GLU A 33 2.72 3.12 -6.92
CA GLU A 33 3.53 3.69 -5.85
C GLU A 33 4.48 2.66 -5.21
N LEU A 34 4.09 1.37 -5.15
CA LEU A 34 4.90 0.29 -4.59
C LEU A 34 6.19 0.01 -5.39
N ILE A 35 6.21 0.43 -6.65
CA ILE A 35 7.33 0.25 -7.58
C ILE A 35 7.91 1.59 -8.06
N GLY A 36 7.60 2.70 -7.38
CA GLY A 36 8.13 4.03 -7.66
C GLY A 36 7.46 4.77 -8.82
N GLY A 37 6.28 4.33 -9.26
CA GLY A 37 5.44 5.03 -10.23
C GLY A 37 4.51 6.06 -9.56
N HIS A 38 3.95 6.96 -10.37
CA HIS A 38 2.93 7.92 -9.94
C HIS A 38 1.60 7.61 -10.63
N THR A 39 0.50 7.57 -9.85
CA THR A 39 -0.85 7.37 -10.38
C THR A 39 -1.49 8.72 -10.71
N ILE A 40 -1.92 8.93 -11.96
CA ILE A 40 -2.69 10.10 -12.36
C ILE A 40 -4.19 9.74 -12.52
N PHE A 41 -4.55 8.47 -12.74
CA PHE A 41 -5.95 8.01 -12.89
C PHE A 41 -6.17 6.54 -12.51
N GLY A 42 -7.23 6.27 -11.71
CA GLY A 42 -8.12 5.08 -11.74
C GLY A 42 -7.61 3.69 -11.29
N TYR A 43 -8.45 2.97 -10.55
CA TYR A 43 -8.31 1.52 -10.27
C TYR A 43 -8.33 0.67 -11.56
N ASN A 44 -7.73 -0.52 -11.53
CA ASN A 44 -7.67 -1.50 -12.66
C ASN A 44 -6.89 -1.06 -13.91
N ARG A 45 -5.93 -0.13 -13.78
CA ARG A 45 -5.07 0.30 -14.89
C ARG A 45 -4.32 -0.86 -15.55
N VAL A 46 -3.80 -1.82 -14.78
CA VAL A 46 -2.99 -2.94 -15.31
C VAL A 46 -3.74 -3.72 -16.40
N LEU A 47 -5.02 -3.99 -16.21
CA LEU A 47 -5.81 -4.75 -17.20
C LEU A 47 -6.20 -3.93 -18.42
N ASN A 48 -6.49 -2.64 -18.25
CA ASN A 48 -6.70 -1.75 -19.39
C ASN A 48 -5.39 -1.59 -20.19
N ASP A 49 -4.27 -1.40 -19.50
CA ASP A 49 -2.95 -1.26 -20.11
C ASP A 49 -2.56 -2.55 -20.85
N TRP A 50 -2.86 -3.72 -20.27
CA TRP A 50 -2.71 -5.00 -20.93
C TRP A 50 -3.63 -5.12 -22.16
N ARG A 51 -4.92 -4.79 -22.05
CA ARG A 51 -5.86 -4.83 -23.17
C ARG A 51 -5.37 -3.97 -24.34
N ASP A 52 -5.06 -2.69 -24.11
CA ASP A 52 -4.69 -1.82 -25.23
C ASP A 52 -3.28 -2.17 -25.77
N LEU A 53 -2.41 -2.78 -24.97
CA LEU A 53 -1.19 -3.41 -25.50
C LEU A 53 -1.54 -4.55 -26.47
N PHE A 54 -2.44 -5.45 -26.08
CA PHE A 54 -2.81 -6.61 -26.89
C PHE A 54 -3.51 -6.19 -28.19
N GLU A 55 -4.30 -5.11 -28.18
CA GLU A 55 -4.88 -4.52 -29.40
C GLU A 55 -3.82 -3.96 -30.37
N ARG A 56 -2.64 -3.58 -29.85
CA ARG A 56 -1.52 -3.06 -30.66
C ARG A 56 -0.57 -4.13 -31.16
N ILE A 57 -0.55 -5.32 -30.55
CA ILE A 57 0.32 -6.43 -30.95
C ILE A 57 -0.45 -7.34 -31.93
N PRO A 58 -0.08 -7.37 -33.23
CA PRO A 58 -0.72 -8.27 -34.19
C PRO A 58 -0.41 -9.74 -33.85
N ASP A 59 -1.14 -10.68 -34.46
CA ASP A 59 -0.99 -12.11 -34.17
C ASP A 59 0.44 -12.62 -34.46
N GLU A 60 1.11 -12.06 -35.46
CA GLU A 60 2.51 -12.34 -35.79
C GLU A 60 3.55 -11.69 -34.88
N GLY A 61 3.13 -10.88 -33.90
CA GLY A 61 4.00 -10.11 -33.02
C GLY A 61 4.43 -8.76 -33.62
N VAL A 62 4.93 -7.88 -32.76
CA VAL A 62 5.44 -6.57 -33.16
C VAL A 62 6.97 -6.57 -33.15
N HIS A 63 7.57 -6.09 -34.24
CA HIS A 63 9.01 -5.92 -34.37
C HIS A 63 9.42 -4.46 -34.14
N PHE A 64 10.46 -4.25 -33.34
CA PHE A 64 10.98 -2.92 -33.05
C PHE A 64 12.29 -2.69 -33.82
N GLU A 65 12.30 -1.65 -34.65
CA GLU A 65 13.54 -1.12 -35.22
C GLU A 65 14.19 -0.14 -34.23
N ASP A 66 15.53 -0.14 -34.16
CA ASP A 66 16.31 0.76 -33.30
C ASP A 66 15.78 2.21 -33.36
N SER A 67 15.29 2.73 -32.22
CA SER A 67 14.77 4.09 -32.02
C SER A 67 13.36 4.43 -32.51
N SER A 68 12.52 3.42 -32.80
CA SER A 68 11.13 3.63 -33.16
C SER A 68 10.36 4.42 -32.09
N ARG A 69 9.32 5.14 -32.52
CA ARG A 69 8.40 5.83 -31.59
C ARG A 69 7.70 4.82 -30.68
N ASP A 70 7.48 3.61 -31.19
CA ASP A 70 6.78 2.53 -30.50
C ASP A 70 7.57 2.00 -29.29
N GLU A 71 8.90 1.90 -29.36
CA GLU A 71 9.75 1.48 -28.22
C GLU A 71 9.71 2.51 -27.07
N ARG A 72 9.60 3.81 -27.39
CA ARG A 72 9.48 4.89 -26.41
C ARG A 72 8.13 4.93 -25.74
N ASP A 73 7.07 4.57 -26.46
CA ASP A 73 5.71 4.52 -25.90
C ASP A 73 5.60 3.41 -24.84
N LEU A 74 6.31 2.29 -24.98
CA LEU A 74 6.33 1.19 -24.01
C LEU A 74 6.83 1.58 -22.62
N ASN A 75 7.69 2.60 -22.54
CA ASN A 75 8.16 3.14 -21.25
C ASN A 75 7.02 3.83 -20.47
N TYR A 76 6.05 4.40 -21.17
CA TYR A 76 4.91 5.10 -20.57
C TYR A 76 3.67 4.21 -20.46
N PHE A 77 3.48 3.31 -21.42
CA PHE A 77 2.31 2.44 -21.56
C PHE A 77 2.69 1.12 -22.25
N PRO A 78 2.53 -0.05 -21.60
CA PRO A 78 2.03 -0.27 -20.22
C PRO A 78 3.08 0.06 -19.14
N GLY A 79 4.29 0.50 -19.53
CA GLY A 79 5.44 0.63 -18.66
C GLY A 79 6.27 -0.65 -18.59
N TYR A 80 7.59 -0.52 -18.47
CA TYR A 80 8.51 -1.68 -18.51
C TYR A 80 8.27 -2.70 -17.38
N HIS A 81 7.80 -2.27 -16.21
CA HIS A 81 7.48 -3.18 -15.11
C HIS A 81 6.29 -4.09 -15.45
N ASN A 82 5.22 -3.54 -16.01
CA ASN A 82 4.06 -4.33 -16.41
C ASN A 82 4.41 -5.23 -17.59
N LEU A 83 5.24 -4.74 -18.52
CA LEU A 83 5.71 -5.55 -19.64
C LEU A 83 6.54 -6.76 -19.15
N ALA A 84 7.45 -6.56 -18.20
CA ALA A 84 8.19 -7.66 -17.58
C ALA A 84 7.28 -8.63 -16.81
N LEU A 85 6.26 -8.12 -16.11
CA LEU A 85 5.30 -8.97 -15.41
C LEU A 85 4.45 -9.80 -16.39
N LEU A 86 4.00 -9.20 -17.50
CA LEU A 86 3.31 -9.93 -18.57
C LEU A 86 4.17 -11.08 -19.10
N GLU A 87 5.48 -10.87 -19.29
CA GLU A 87 6.42 -11.92 -19.70
C GLU A 87 6.61 -12.98 -18.62
N LEU A 88 6.82 -12.57 -17.36
CA LEU A 88 7.02 -13.49 -16.23
C LEU A 88 5.80 -14.38 -15.95
N PHE A 89 4.58 -13.85 -16.17
CA PHE A 89 3.36 -14.63 -16.11
C PHE A 89 3.07 -15.41 -17.40
N GLY A 90 3.94 -15.31 -18.42
CA GLY A 90 3.81 -16.06 -19.67
C GLY A 90 2.64 -15.60 -20.53
N PHE A 91 2.23 -14.33 -20.43
CA PHE A 91 1.19 -13.75 -21.28
C PHE A 91 1.76 -13.16 -22.57
N VAL A 92 3.02 -12.71 -22.54
CA VAL A 92 3.78 -12.31 -23.73
C VAL A 92 5.13 -13.01 -23.76
N GLU A 93 5.69 -13.14 -24.96
CA GLU A 93 7.09 -13.50 -25.17
C GLU A 93 7.85 -12.26 -25.64
N ILE A 94 9.03 -12.03 -25.05
CA ILE A 94 9.85 -10.86 -25.36
C ILE A 94 11.23 -11.33 -25.81
N GLU A 95 11.64 -10.84 -26.98
CA GLU A 95 13.01 -10.95 -27.44
C GLU A 95 13.74 -9.64 -27.19
N THR A 96 14.86 -9.69 -26.46
CA THR A 96 15.66 -8.51 -26.15
C THR A 96 16.67 -8.21 -27.25
N ALA A 97 16.79 -6.94 -27.61
CA ALA A 97 17.82 -6.47 -28.54
C ALA A 97 19.19 -6.35 -27.85
N ASP A 98 20.24 -6.13 -28.66
CA ASP A 98 21.60 -5.95 -28.16
C ASP A 98 21.70 -4.80 -27.13
N VAL A 99 22.46 -5.07 -26.07
CA VAL A 99 22.72 -4.12 -25.00
C VAL A 99 23.57 -2.98 -25.53
N ILE A 100 23.04 -1.76 -25.45
CA ILE A 100 23.78 -0.52 -25.71
C ILE A 100 23.89 0.26 -24.40
N GLU A 101 25.11 0.58 -24.00
CA GLU A 101 25.38 1.33 -22.78
C GLU A 101 24.59 2.66 -22.75
N GLY A 102 23.87 2.89 -21.66
CA GLY A 102 23.04 4.09 -21.47
C GLY A 102 21.69 4.10 -22.22
N LYS A 103 21.31 3.02 -22.92
CA LYS A 103 20.02 2.95 -23.66
C LYS A 103 18.91 2.18 -22.94
N GLY A 104 19.15 1.67 -21.74
CA GLY A 104 18.14 0.94 -20.97
C GLY A 104 17.81 -0.43 -21.56
N TRP A 105 16.67 -0.99 -21.17
CA TRP A 105 16.16 -2.27 -21.69
C TRP A 105 15.59 -2.07 -23.09
N ARG A 106 15.98 -2.93 -24.03
CA ARG A 106 15.66 -2.82 -25.46
C ARG A 106 15.07 -4.12 -25.97
N PHE A 107 14.15 -4.01 -26.92
CA PHE A 107 13.35 -5.12 -27.44
C PHE A 107 13.54 -5.24 -28.95
N SER A 108 13.61 -6.47 -29.46
CA SER A 108 13.52 -6.75 -30.90
C SER A 108 12.11 -7.17 -31.29
N THR A 109 11.47 -7.99 -30.45
CA THR A 109 10.14 -8.54 -30.73
C THR A 109 9.32 -8.66 -29.45
N ILE A 110 8.01 -8.41 -29.54
CA ILE A 110 7.04 -8.78 -28.50
C ILE A 110 5.89 -9.54 -29.17
N CYS A 111 5.57 -10.72 -28.66
CA CYS A 111 4.50 -11.58 -29.16
C CYS A 111 3.48 -11.88 -28.06
N ARG A 112 2.18 -11.92 -28.41
CA ARG A 112 1.16 -12.48 -27.53
C ARG A 112 1.32 -14.00 -27.47
N THR A 113 1.07 -14.59 -26.32
CA THR A 113 1.02 -16.04 -26.14
C THR A 113 -0.43 -16.54 -26.21
N GLU A 114 -0.62 -17.83 -26.50
CA GLU A 114 -1.95 -18.46 -26.42
C GLU A 114 -2.58 -18.32 -25.01
N LEU A 115 -1.74 -18.37 -23.96
CA LEU A 115 -2.20 -18.17 -22.58
C LEU A 115 -2.68 -16.74 -22.34
N GLY A 116 -1.92 -15.76 -22.83
CA GLY A 116 -2.28 -14.34 -22.75
C GLY A 116 -3.62 -14.07 -23.44
N ASP A 117 -3.78 -14.58 -24.65
CA ASP A 117 -5.02 -14.41 -25.44
C ASP A 117 -6.23 -15.08 -24.79
N ALA A 118 -6.04 -16.21 -24.11
CA ALA A 118 -7.12 -16.90 -23.41
C ALA A 118 -7.52 -16.23 -22.09
N ILE A 119 -6.55 -15.74 -21.32
CA ILE A 119 -6.78 -15.25 -19.95
C ILE A 119 -7.30 -13.82 -19.93
N LEU A 120 -6.79 -12.93 -20.79
CA LEU A 120 -7.19 -11.53 -20.82
C LEU A 120 -8.72 -11.31 -20.94
N PRO A 121 -9.43 -11.87 -21.94
CA PRO A 121 -10.88 -11.65 -22.07
C PRO A 121 -11.67 -12.20 -20.89
N LEU A 122 -11.24 -13.34 -20.32
CA LEU A 122 -11.86 -13.94 -19.14
C LEU A 122 -11.78 -13.01 -17.91
N LEU A 123 -10.61 -12.39 -17.70
CA LEU A 123 -10.40 -11.42 -16.62
C LEU A 123 -11.16 -10.12 -16.85
N LEU A 124 -11.18 -9.60 -18.09
CA LEU A 124 -11.92 -8.38 -18.43
C LEU A 124 -13.42 -8.52 -18.10
N LEU A 125 -14.05 -9.63 -18.49
CA LEU A 125 -15.46 -9.89 -18.20
C LEU A 125 -15.75 -9.96 -16.70
N LYS A 126 -14.87 -10.61 -15.91
CA LYS A 126 -15.13 -10.81 -14.48
C LYS A 126 -14.77 -9.61 -13.60
N ILE A 127 -13.83 -8.77 -14.04
CA ILE A 127 -13.42 -7.59 -13.27
C ILE A 127 -14.25 -6.35 -13.63
N PHE A 128 -14.62 -6.18 -14.90
CA PHE A 128 -15.46 -5.04 -15.33
C PHE A 128 -16.95 -5.35 -15.37
N GLY A 129 -17.33 -6.63 -15.18
CA GLY A 129 -18.70 -7.09 -15.25
C GLY A 129 -19.04 -7.60 -16.65
N ASP A 130 -19.85 -8.66 -16.68
CA ASP A 130 -20.40 -9.22 -17.91
C ASP A 130 -21.82 -8.65 -18.08
N PRO A 131 -22.08 -7.84 -19.12
CA PRO A 131 -23.40 -7.24 -19.32
C PRO A 131 -24.51 -8.27 -19.59
N ASP A 132 -24.14 -9.50 -19.94
CA ASP A 132 -25.07 -10.61 -20.18
C ASP A 132 -25.21 -11.56 -18.96
N SER A 133 -24.57 -11.24 -17.83
CA SER A 133 -24.63 -12.01 -16.58
C SER A 133 -25.16 -11.18 -15.42
N ASP A 134 -25.83 -11.85 -14.47
CA ASP A 134 -26.22 -11.27 -13.18
C ASP A 134 -25.08 -11.33 -12.12
N ASP A 135 -23.89 -11.84 -12.48
CA ASP A 135 -22.74 -11.93 -11.58
C ASP A 135 -22.18 -10.54 -11.22
N GLU A 136 -21.95 -10.29 -9.93
CA GLU A 136 -21.27 -9.07 -9.50
C GLU A 136 -19.79 -9.08 -9.93
N PRO A 137 -19.25 -7.92 -10.39
CA PRO A 137 -17.85 -7.81 -10.75
C PRO A 137 -16.95 -7.99 -9.53
N ILE A 138 -15.71 -8.42 -9.77
CA ILE A 138 -14.71 -8.50 -8.71
C ILE A 138 -14.31 -7.08 -8.26
N ILE A 139 -14.71 -6.71 -7.04
CA ILE A 139 -14.30 -5.46 -6.39
C ILE A 139 -13.20 -5.78 -5.37
N ALA A 140 -11.95 -5.48 -5.73
CA ALA A 140 -10.78 -5.81 -4.90
C ALA A 140 -10.68 -5.03 -3.57
N ASN A 141 -11.43 -3.92 -3.43
CA ASN A 141 -11.21 -2.93 -2.37
C ASN A 141 -12.04 -3.13 -1.09
N ASP A 142 -13.04 -4.01 -1.08
CA ASP A 142 -13.94 -4.12 0.08
C ASP A 142 -13.28 -4.82 1.28
N ASN A 143 -12.29 -5.69 1.02
CA ASN A 143 -11.51 -6.33 2.08
C ASN A 143 -10.08 -6.63 1.60
N PRO A 144 -9.06 -5.87 2.04
CA PRO A 144 -7.69 -6.07 1.57
C PRO A 144 -7.10 -7.43 2.01
N TYR A 145 -7.69 -8.09 3.00
CA TYR A 145 -7.25 -9.42 3.46
C TYR A 145 -7.88 -10.58 2.68
N GLN A 146 -8.83 -10.33 1.78
CA GLN A 146 -9.50 -11.37 1.01
C GLN A 146 -8.67 -11.82 -0.19
N ILE A 147 -7.98 -12.96 -0.07
CA ILE A 147 -7.24 -13.63 -1.16
C ILE A 147 -8.13 -14.66 -1.86
N GLY A 148 -7.89 -14.87 -3.16
CA GLY A 148 -8.55 -15.88 -3.98
C GLY A 148 -9.74 -15.32 -4.74
N LEU A 149 -9.81 -14.01 -4.96
CA LEU A 149 -10.86 -13.37 -5.75
C LEU A 149 -10.89 -13.89 -7.20
N LEU A 150 -9.73 -14.23 -7.77
CA LEU A 150 -9.64 -14.78 -9.12
C LEU A 150 -9.84 -16.31 -9.16
N GLN A 151 -9.81 -16.98 -7.99
CA GLN A 151 -9.86 -18.44 -7.93
C GLN A 151 -11.13 -19.02 -8.58
N PRO A 152 -12.36 -18.52 -8.33
CA PRO A 152 -13.56 -19.08 -8.96
C PRO A 152 -13.54 -19.01 -10.49
N VAL A 153 -12.84 -18.01 -11.05
CA VAL A 153 -12.75 -17.75 -12.49
C VAL A 153 -11.70 -18.64 -13.14
N LEU A 154 -10.54 -18.77 -12.50
CA LEU A 154 -9.36 -19.41 -13.08
C LEU A 154 -9.22 -20.89 -12.69
N GLN A 155 -9.76 -21.32 -11.55
CA GLN A 155 -9.65 -22.71 -11.06
C GLN A 155 -10.12 -23.78 -12.07
N PRO A 156 -11.15 -23.58 -12.92
CA PRO A 156 -11.50 -24.54 -13.96
C PRO A 156 -10.36 -24.85 -14.94
N TYR A 157 -9.48 -23.88 -15.18
CA TYR A 157 -8.32 -23.99 -16.07
C TYR A 157 -7.04 -24.35 -15.29
N PHE A 158 -6.91 -23.85 -14.06
CA PHE A 158 -5.81 -24.13 -13.13
C PHE A 158 -6.27 -25.10 -12.03
N THR A 159 -6.54 -26.35 -12.40
CA THR A 159 -7.13 -27.35 -11.49
C THR A 159 -6.27 -27.67 -10.26
N ALA A 160 -4.96 -27.40 -10.30
CA ALA A 160 -4.08 -27.53 -9.14
C ALA A 160 -4.22 -26.38 -8.12
N TRP A 161 -4.93 -25.30 -8.44
CA TRP A 161 -5.20 -24.20 -7.51
C TRP A 161 -6.31 -24.58 -6.52
N GLN A 162 -5.92 -25.14 -5.36
CA GLN A 162 -6.86 -25.63 -4.35
C GLN A 162 -6.82 -24.79 -3.07
N LYS A 163 -5.67 -24.17 -2.76
CA LYS A 163 -5.43 -23.33 -1.60
C LYS A 163 -5.10 -21.91 -2.01
N ASN A 164 -5.40 -20.97 -1.11
CA ASN A 164 -5.01 -19.58 -1.21
C ASN A 164 -4.01 -19.22 -0.11
N LEU A 165 -3.20 -18.20 -0.36
CA LEU A 165 -2.35 -17.62 0.68
C LEU A 165 -3.22 -17.14 1.85
N VAL A 166 -2.81 -17.48 3.06
CA VAL A 166 -3.45 -17.03 4.29
C VAL A 166 -2.66 -15.83 4.82
N ILE A 167 -3.31 -14.67 4.84
CA ILE A 167 -2.75 -13.48 5.46
C ILE A 167 -3.37 -13.35 6.84
N PRO A 168 -2.56 -13.35 7.92
CA PRO A 168 -3.08 -13.19 9.26
C PRO A 168 -3.72 -11.83 9.40
N HIS A 169 -5.03 -11.83 9.61
CA HIS A 169 -5.75 -10.62 9.99
C HIS A 169 -5.41 -10.36 11.47
N LEU A 170 -4.59 -9.35 11.75
CA LEU A 170 -4.21 -9.02 13.13
C LEU A 170 -5.43 -8.70 14.01
N GLY A 171 -6.57 -8.36 13.39
CA GLY A 171 -7.83 -8.17 14.10
C GLY A 171 -7.76 -7.00 15.07
N PHE A 172 -8.83 -6.83 15.83
CA PHE A 172 -8.77 -5.96 16.98
C PHE A 172 -7.91 -6.61 18.07
N ARG A 173 -6.77 -6.00 18.39
CA ARG A 173 -5.88 -6.45 19.45
C ARG A 173 -6.23 -5.74 20.74
N SER A 174 -6.62 -6.52 21.75
CA SER A 174 -6.92 -5.99 23.09
C SER A 174 -5.63 -5.74 23.89
N GLY A 175 -5.72 -4.91 24.92
CA GLY A 175 -4.61 -4.63 25.84
C GLY A 175 -4.32 -3.14 25.98
N LEU A 176 -3.17 -2.84 26.58
CA LEU A 176 -2.63 -1.50 26.73
C LEU A 176 -1.46 -1.33 25.79
N PHE A 177 -1.59 -0.42 24.83
CA PHE A 177 -0.57 -0.15 23.83
C PHE A 177 0.41 0.85 24.38
N VAL A 178 1.70 0.53 24.32
CA VAL A 178 2.76 1.46 24.73
C VAL A 178 3.51 1.93 23.50
N TYR A 179 3.34 3.21 23.19
CA TYR A 179 4.05 3.88 22.12
C TYR A 179 5.21 4.70 22.69
N LYS A 180 6.38 4.59 22.05
CA LYS A 180 7.41 5.61 22.16
C LYS A 180 7.20 6.62 21.03
N VAL A 181 6.89 7.85 21.40
CA VAL A 181 6.61 8.96 20.49
C VAL A 181 7.84 9.86 20.44
N THR A 182 8.48 9.97 19.27
CA THR A 182 9.71 10.72 19.07
C THR A 182 9.46 11.88 18.12
N LEU A 183 9.78 13.10 18.55
CA LEU A 183 9.74 14.28 17.67
C LEU A 183 11.13 14.62 17.14
N PHE A 184 12.13 14.54 18.01
CA PHE A 184 13.54 14.70 17.68
C PHE A 184 14.38 13.61 18.36
N LYS A 185 15.61 13.41 17.89
CA LYS A 185 16.53 12.35 18.36
C LYS A 185 16.56 12.17 19.88
N ASP A 186 16.54 13.27 20.65
CA ASP A 186 16.63 13.27 22.11
C ASP A 186 15.37 13.85 22.79
N VAL A 187 14.27 14.03 22.06
CA VAL A 187 12.99 14.54 22.57
C VAL A 187 11.88 13.53 22.27
N TRP A 188 11.50 12.75 23.28
CA TRP A 188 10.51 11.70 23.15
C TRP A 188 9.66 11.49 24.41
N ARG A 189 8.54 10.80 24.24
CA ARG A 189 7.56 10.48 25.27
C ARG A 189 7.19 9.01 25.18
N ARG A 190 6.88 8.37 26.31
CA ARG A 190 6.16 7.09 26.30
C ARG A 190 4.72 7.31 26.71
N ILE A 191 3.81 6.83 25.88
CA ILE A 191 2.37 6.94 26.10
C ILE A 191 1.81 5.53 26.18
N ILE A 192 1.07 5.26 27.25
CA ILE A 192 0.23 4.06 27.38
C ILE A 192 -1.21 4.43 27.05
N ILE A 193 -1.89 3.63 26.24
CA ILE A 193 -3.28 3.87 25.83
C ILE A 193 -4.05 2.55 25.68
N PRO A 194 -5.28 2.43 26.22
CA PRO A 194 -6.10 1.24 26.01
C PRO A 194 -6.48 1.04 24.54
N ALA A 195 -6.48 -0.20 24.09
CA ALA A 195 -6.82 -0.60 22.72
C ALA A 195 -8.15 -0.01 22.18
N LYS A 196 -9.14 0.18 23.07
CA LYS A 196 -10.48 0.67 22.72
C LYS A 196 -10.60 2.19 22.63
N GLN A 197 -9.55 2.94 22.97
CA GLN A 197 -9.52 4.38 22.75
C GLN A 197 -9.38 4.66 21.25
N SER A 198 -9.91 5.80 20.80
CA SER A 198 -9.77 6.28 19.43
C SER A 198 -8.35 6.76 19.15
N LEU A 199 -7.98 6.84 17.88
CA LEU A 199 -6.75 7.52 17.47
C LEU A 199 -6.81 9.03 17.73
N GLU A 200 -7.99 9.63 17.76
CA GLU A 200 -8.18 11.02 18.21
C GLU A 200 -7.74 11.19 19.67
N ALA A 201 -8.11 10.27 20.56
CA ALA A 201 -7.64 10.29 21.95
C ALA A 201 -6.11 10.13 22.06
N LEU A 202 -5.50 9.34 21.17
CA LEU A 202 -4.04 9.22 21.07
C LEU A 202 -3.41 10.53 20.59
N ALA A 203 -3.97 11.19 19.58
CA ALA A 203 -3.50 12.48 19.07
C ALA A 203 -3.48 13.55 20.18
N TYR A 204 -4.57 13.67 20.94
CA TYR A 204 -4.63 14.61 22.07
C TYR A 204 -3.55 14.32 23.13
N LEU A 205 -3.28 13.05 23.45
CA LEU A 205 -2.23 12.70 24.39
C LEU A 205 -0.83 13.02 23.86
N ILE A 206 -0.60 12.91 22.55
CA ILE A 206 0.67 13.28 21.93
C ILE A 206 0.86 14.78 22.05
N LEU A 207 -0.10 15.60 21.60
CA LEU A 207 0.00 17.05 21.68
C LEU A 207 0.20 17.52 23.12
N GLN A 208 -0.58 16.98 24.07
CA GLN A 208 -0.41 17.24 25.49
C GLN A 208 1.00 16.90 25.99
N ALA A 209 1.58 15.78 25.54
CA ALA A 209 2.90 15.35 25.99
C ALA A 209 4.04 16.26 25.52
N PHE A 210 3.83 16.99 24.43
CA PHE A 210 4.78 17.95 23.87
C PHE A 210 4.37 19.41 24.12
N GLU A 211 3.34 19.66 24.92
CA GLU A 211 2.83 21.01 25.24
C GLU A 211 2.40 21.79 23.99
N PHE A 212 1.85 21.07 23.00
CA PHE A 212 1.27 21.66 21.80
C PHE A 212 -0.23 21.90 21.99
N ASP A 213 -0.74 22.97 21.38
CA ASP A 213 -2.17 23.24 21.19
C ASP A 213 -2.76 22.30 20.13
N ASP A 214 -4.10 22.18 20.09
CA ASP A 214 -4.87 21.26 19.23
C ASP A 214 -5.69 21.96 18.14
N ASP A 215 -5.18 23.08 17.63
CA ASP A 215 -5.86 24.00 16.72
C ASP A 215 -5.67 23.70 15.22
N HIS A 216 -4.84 22.70 14.87
CA HIS A 216 -4.57 22.32 13.48
C HIS A 216 -4.99 20.89 13.12
N LEU A 217 -5.15 20.67 11.81
CA LEU A 217 -5.46 19.35 11.24
C LEU A 217 -4.24 18.42 11.33
N TYR A 218 -4.52 17.13 11.39
CA TYR A 218 -3.50 16.09 11.47
C TYR A 218 -3.91 14.81 10.74
N ARG A 219 -2.98 13.87 10.62
CA ARG A 219 -3.25 12.50 10.19
C ARG A 219 -2.26 11.51 10.81
N PHE A 220 -2.70 10.27 10.98
CA PHE A 220 -1.80 9.14 11.20
C PHE A 220 -1.49 8.47 9.87
N ILE A 221 -0.22 8.11 9.68
CA ILE A 221 0.29 7.48 8.47
C ILE A 221 0.98 6.17 8.86
N TYR A 222 0.59 5.06 8.26
CA TYR A 222 1.26 3.79 8.48
C TYR A 222 1.28 2.94 7.21
N THR A 223 2.21 1.99 7.14
CA THR A 223 2.26 1.02 6.06
C THR A 223 1.51 -0.24 6.46
N ASN A 224 0.52 -0.65 5.67
CA ASN A 224 -0.21 -1.89 5.92
C ASN A 224 0.61 -3.14 5.53
N HIS A 225 0.03 -4.32 5.70
CA HIS A 225 0.70 -5.59 5.40
C HIS A 225 1.12 -5.75 3.92
N PHE A 226 0.50 -4.99 3.02
CA PHE A 226 0.77 -5.01 1.58
C PHE A 226 1.81 -3.99 1.15
N GLY A 227 2.40 -3.24 2.08
CA GLY A 227 3.33 -2.17 1.75
C GLY A 227 2.64 -0.87 1.32
N ALA A 228 1.31 -0.82 1.30
CA ALA A 228 0.58 0.39 0.93
C ALA A 228 0.51 1.35 2.12
N GLU A 229 0.77 2.63 1.86
CA GLU A 229 0.56 3.70 2.82
C GLU A 229 -0.94 3.85 3.10
N GLN A 230 -1.29 4.00 4.37
CA GLN A 230 -2.64 4.23 4.85
C GLN A 230 -2.65 5.54 5.62
N ASN A 231 -3.70 6.32 5.40
CA ASN A 231 -3.94 7.59 6.08
C ASN A 231 -5.20 7.48 6.93
N ILE A 232 -5.12 7.87 8.19
CA ILE A 232 -6.28 8.05 9.06
C ILE A 232 -6.31 9.51 9.47
N ASN A 233 -7.35 10.20 9.03
CA ASN A 233 -7.41 11.64 8.92
C ASN A 233 -8.12 12.29 10.11
N HIS A 234 -7.77 13.55 10.37
CA HIS A 234 -8.53 14.41 11.27
C HIS A 234 -10.03 14.41 10.88
N PRO A 235 -10.99 14.42 11.84
CA PRO A 235 -12.42 14.38 11.53
C PRO A 235 -12.93 15.51 10.63
N PHE A 236 -12.21 16.63 10.55
CA PHE A 236 -12.54 17.78 9.71
C PHE A 236 -11.98 17.72 8.28
N LEU A 237 -11.21 16.70 7.93
CA LEU A 237 -10.78 16.50 6.53
C LEU A 237 -11.88 15.90 5.66
N GLU A 238 -12.96 15.37 6.25
CA GLU A 238 -14.07 14.71 5.53
C GLU A 238 -13.61 13.59 4.56
N GLU A 239 -12.42 13.04 4.79
CA GLU A 239 -11.81 11.94 4.04
C GLU A 239 -11.67 10.70 4.94
N PRO A 240 -12.32 9.55 4.64
CA PRO A 240 -12.17 8.34 5.42
C PRO A 240 -10.75 7.74 5.29
N GLU A 241 -10.24 7.01 6.27
CA GLU A 241 -10.81 6.75 7.60
C GLU A 241 -10.59 7.92 8.58
N SER A 242 -11.50 8.12 9.54
CA SER A 242 -11.43 9.22 10.52
C SER A 242 -10.90 8.79 11.90
N THR A 243 -10.05 9.60 12.52
CA THR A 243 -9.37 9.24 13.79
C THR A 243 -10.29 9.08 14.99
N ASN A 244 -11.48 9.69 14.98
CA ASN A 244 -12.50 9.51 16.01
C ASN A 244 -13.28 8.18 15.88
N GLU A 245 -13.20 7.53 14.72
CA GLU A 245 -13.89 6.28 14.41
C GLU A 245 -12.98 5.06 14.54
N VAL A 246 -11.68 5.24 14.30
CA VAL A 246 -10.69 4.15 14.37
C VAL A 246 -10.09 4.03 15.78
N GLN A 247 -10.12 2.81 16.32
CA GLN A 247 -9.54 2.49 17.63
C GLN A 247 -8.06 2.10 17.52
N VAL A 248 -7.27 2.40 18.55
CA VAL A 248 -5.83 2.06 18.61
C VAL A 248 -5.58 0.57 18.36
N GLY A 249 -6.40 -0.30 18.93
CA GLY A 249 -6.27 -1.75 18.79
C GLY A 249 -6.62 -2.30 17.41
N ALA A 250 -7.26 -1.50 16.54
CA ALA A 250 -7.59 -1.87 15.17
C ALA A 250 -6.43 -1.65 14.19
N ILE A 251 -5.43 -0.84 14.57
CA ILE A 251 -4.27 -0.58 13.71
C ILE A 251 -3.42 -1.86 13.62
N PRO A 252 -3.17 -2.40 12.42
CA PRO A 252 -2.43 -3.65 12.22
C PRO A 252 -0.90 -3.45 12.32
N LEU A 253 -0.44 -2.65 13.27
CA LEU A 253 0.98 -2.35 13.47
C LEU A 253 1.68 -3.47 14.26
N ALA A 254 2.70 -4.11 13.70
CA ALA A 254 3.48 -5.12 14.43
C ALA A 254 4.22 -4.52 15.65
N LEU A 255 4.59 -5.36 16.62
CA LEU A 255 5.52 -4.93 17.67
C LEU A 255 6.85 -4.50 17.03
N GLY A 256 7.37 -3.34 17.44
CA GLY A 256 8.51 -2.68 16.79
C GLY A 256 8.17 -1.96 15.48
N GLY A 257 6.90 -2.01 15.03
CA GLY A 257 6.41 -1.23 13.90
C GLY A 257 6.29 0.25 14.23
N ILE A 258 6.40 1.07 13.19
CA ILE A 258 6.31 2.53 13.25
C ILE A 258 5.06 3.00 12.51
N MET A 259 4.35 3.95 13.12
CA MET A 259 3.42 4.84 12.42
C MET A 259 3.83 6.29 12.65
N LEU A 260 3.50 7.17 11.72
CA LEU A 260 3.76 8.60 11.84
C LEU A 260 2.49 9.32 12.27
N PHE A 261 2.64 10.37 13.05
CA PHE A 261 1.61 11.35 13.33
C PHE A 261 2.09 12.69 12.75
N ASN A 262 1.42 13.11 11.68
CA ASN A 262 1.68 14.38 11.00
C ASN A 262 0.68 15.40 11.53
N TYR A 263 1.17 16.41 12.25
CA TYR A 263 0.37 17.47 12.86
C TYR A 263 0.71 18.81 12.23
N ASP A 264 -0.32 19.62 11.97
CA ASP A 264 -0.24 20.91 11.28
C ASP A 264 0.39 20.79 9.90
N PHE A 265 -0.44 20.75 8.86
CA PHE A 265 0.04 20.62 7.48
C PHE A 265 0.81 21.84 6.96
N GLY A 266 0.76 22.98 7.66
CA GLY A 266 1.58 24.15 7.36
C GLY A 266 3.03 23.94 7.82
N ASP A 267 3.21 23.72 9.12
CA ASP A 267 4.54 23.58 9.74
C ASP A 267 5.11 22.16 9.68
N ASN A 268 4.25 21.18 9.38
CA ASN A 268 4.58 19.78 9.08
C ASN A 268 5.35 19.08 10.21
N TRP A 269 4.78 19.12 11.42
CA TRP A 269 5.34 18.42 12.58
C TRP A 269 5.16 16.91 12.43
N ILE A 270 6.27 16.17 12.34
CA ILE A 270 6.26 14.71 12.22
C ILE A 270 6.70 14.05 13.52
N PHE A 271 5.78 13.34 14.16
CA PHE A 271 6.07 12.49 15.30
C PHE A 271 6.16 11.03 14.84
N GLU A 272 7.24 10.34 15.22
CA GLU A 272 7.42 8.91 14.99
C GLU A 272 6.88 8.12 16.20
N LEU A 273 5.91 7.23 15.97
CA LEU A 273 5.31 6.39 17.00
C LEU A 273 5.75 4.94 16.81
N LEU A 274 6.67 4.50 17.66
CA LEU A 274 7.12 3.11 17.75
C LEU A 274 6.22 2.33 18.72
N LEU A 275 5.58 1.26 18.25
CA LEU A 275 4.86 0.33 19.13
C LEU A 275 5.86 -0.57 19.88
N GLU A 276 6.21 -0.21 21.12
CA GLU A 276 7.21 -0.94 21.90
C GLU A 276 6.66 -2.27 22.43
N ARG A 277 5.42 -2.27 22.93
CA ARG A 277 4.77 -3.45 23.53
C ARG A 277 3.27 -3.28 23.67
N ILE A 278 2.58 -4.41 23.86
CA ILE A 278 1.18 -4.48 24.27
C ILE A 278 1.14 -5.23 25.61
N GLU A 279 0.58 -4.60 26.64
CA GLU A 279 0.48 -5.15 27.99
C GLU A 279 -0.94 -5.66 28.27
N GLU A 280 -1.04 -6.68 29.12
CA GLU A 280 -2.33 -7.15 29.64
C GLU A 280 -2.98 -6.04 30.49
N PRO A 281 -4.29 -5.79 30.34
CA PRO A 281 -4.94 -4.72 31.09
C PRO A 281 -5.05 -5.11 32.56
N ALA A 282 -4.23 -4.49 33.41
CA ALA A 282 -4.47 -4.49 34.85
C ALA A 282 -5.66 -3.54 35.11
N GLY A 283 -6.84 -4.11 35.34
CA GLY A 283 -8.13 -3.43 35.27
C GLY A 283 -8.16 -1.97 35.76
N GLY A 284 -8.77 -1.09 34.96
CA GLY A 284 -8.96 0.33 35.30
C GLY A 284 -7.84 1.27 34.85
N GLN A 285 -6.79 0.77 34.18
CA GLN A 285 -5.71 1.59 33.66
C GLN A 285 -6.20 2.55 32.57
N LYS A 286 -5.91 3.85 32.77
CA LYS A 286 -6.26 4.94 31.84
C LYS A 286 -5.08 5.26 30.94
N ALA A 287 -5.37 5.93 29.84
CA ALA A 287 -4.33 6.47 28.98
C ALA A 287 -3.50 7.52 29.75
N ALA A 288 -2.17 7.48 29.58
CA ALA A 288 -1.26 8.33 30.33
C ALA A 288 0.10 8.48 29.63
N ILE A 289 0.76 9.59 29.93
CA ILE A 289 2.18 9.81 29.62
C ILE A 289 2.97 9.17 30.78
N ILE A 290 3.73 8.13 30.50
CA ILE A 290 4.45 7.34 31.51
C ILE A 290 5.93 7.68 31.59
N GLU A 291 6.47 8.35 30.57
CA GLU A 291 7.87 8.82 30.57
C GLU A 291 8.05 10.01 29.63
N SER A 292 8.94 10.92 30.02
CA SER A 292 9.29 12.10 29.22
C SER A 292 10.79 12.35 29.24
N VAL A 293 11.39 12.48 28.06
CA VAL A 293 12.81 12.77 27.89
C VAL A 293 13.01 13.92 26.90
N GLY A 294 13.90 14.85 27.25
CA GLY A 294 14.14 16.07 26.48
C GLY A 294 13.05 17.13 26.66
N LYS A 295 13.47 18.40 26.59
CA LYS A 295 12.54 19.55 26.62
C LYS A 295 11.74 19.55 25.31
N ALA A 296 10.41 19.71 25.40
CA ALA A 296 9.60 19.91 24.21
C ALA A 296 10.02 21.22 23.49
N PRO A 297 10.02 21.26 22.16
CA PRO A 297 10.23 22.51 21.44
C PRO A 297 9.08 23.48 21.71
N GLU A 298 9.32 24.77 21.51
CA GLU A 298 8.23 25.74 21.39
C GLU A 298 7.49 25.46 20.07
N GLN A 299 6.16 25.36 20.12
CA GLN A 299 5.35 25.02 18.96
C GLN A 299 5.43 26.10 17.87
N TYR A 300 5.17 27.37 18.23
CA TYR A 300 5.28 28.49 17.30
C TYR A 300 6.16 29.58 17.93
N PRO A 301 7.47 29.61 17.64
CA PRO A 301 8.33 30.68 18.11
C PRO A 301 7.81 32.00 17.56
N THR A 302 7.48 32.94 18.45
CA THR A 302 7.16 34.31 18.02
C THR A 302 8.38 34.88 17.27
N TYR A 303 8.27 35.08 15.96
CA TYR A 303 9.27 35.87 15.24
C TYR A 303 9.26 37.26 15.87
N ALA A 304 10.37 37.65 16.49
CA ALA A 304 10.52 39.01 16.96
C ALA A 304 10.31 39.94 15.74
N GLU A 305 9.28 40.78 15.80
CA GLU A 305 9.11 41.92 14.91
C GLU A 305 10.27 42.89 15.16
N ASP A 306 11.47 42.62 14.64
CA ASP A 306 12.57 43.57 14.64
C ASP A 306 13.59 43.17 13.57
N GLU A 307 13.35 43.64 12.35
CA GLU A 307 14.33 44.42 11.60
C GLU A 307 13.55 45.15 10.50
N GLU A 308 13.22 46.42 10.77
CA GLU A 308 12.94 47.39 9.70
C GLU A 308 14.05 47.27 8.66
N PHE A 309 13.73 46.69 7.51
CA PHE A 309 14.55 46.84 6.32
C PHE A 309 14.53 48.32 5.94
N VAL A 310 15.50 49.07 6.46
CA VAL A 310 15.79 50.43 6.01
C VAL A 310 16.43 50.28 4.63
N TRP A 311 15.64 50.60 3.60
CA TRP A 311 16.05 50.66 2.19
C TRP A 311 17.17 51.66 1.92
#